data_AF-A0A831T4A6-F1
#
_entry.id   AF-A0A831T4A6-F1
#
_cell.length_a   1.000
_cell.length_b   1.000
_cell.length_c   1.000
_cell.angle_alpha   90.00
_cell.angle_beta   90.00
_cell.angle_gamma   90.00
#
_symmetry.space_group_name_H-M   'P 1'
#
loop_
_entity.id
_entity.type
_entity.pdbx_description
1 polymer ?
#
loop_
_entity_poly.entity_id
_entity_poly.type
_entity_poly.pdbx_seq_one_letter_code
_entity_poly.pdbx_strand_id
1 'polypeptide(L)'
;MPAAQKAAAAPQTLETVLDEIEVAVREYEEAERSEIERRFRRTLAHVRLLKRLRDIISLSFVETELMTLMNTRVGFMTDRGPHARKPDDRLPYTAAELVEPILEALVWGANLHGGEFMVLRNRAYLCKPYYIRKLEEVASEIEFTPGPCEMRGDKVLVPARLTCKSAKGEVVAVERWNSPNGRDERVQLPAFASDGIDKWIGLAEKRIYQEALRRITGRRPPTVDIEPEDLGQRIEHSARRGHAVIAPEEIAAG
;
A
#
# COMPACT_ATOMS: atom_id res chain seq x y z
N MET A 1 -9.58 41.52 21.61
CA MET A 1 -9.99 40.51 20.60
C MET A 1 -10.19 39.20 21.34
N PRO A 2 -11.41 38.64 21.40
CA PRO A 2 -11.67 37.42 22.15
C PRO A 2 -11.17 36.20 21.35
N ALA A 3 -10.49 35.30 22.05
CA ALA A 3 -10.05 34.02 21.52
C ALA A 3 -11.27 33.17 21.15
N ALA A 4 -11.34 32.75 19.89
CA ALA A 4 -12.33 31.78 19.45
C ALA A 4 -11.99 30.43 20.11
N GLN A 5 -12.76 30.09 21.14
CA GLN A 5 -12.80 28.78 21.76
C GLN A 5 -13.27 27.81 20.68
N LYS A 6 -12.34 27.05 20.09
CA LYS A 6 -12.66 25.96 19.17
C LYS A 6 -13.43 24.93 20.00
N ALA A 7 -14.74 24.84 19.78
CA ALA A 7 -15.59 23.88 20.46
C ALA A 7 -14.96 22.49 20.32
N ALA A 8 -14.72 21.81 21.45
CA ALA A 8 -14.32 20.42 21.44
C ALA A 8 -15.44 19.64 20.76
N ALA A 9 -15.15 19.07 19.58
CA ALA A 9 -16.08 18.16 18.92
C ALA A 9 -16.44 17.04 19.91
N ALA A 10 -17.72 16.65 19.95
CA ALA A 10 -18.15 15.53 20.78
C ALA A 10 -17.28 14.29 20.48
N PRO A 11 -16.94 13.47 21.50
CA PRO A 11 -16.12 12.28 21.27
C PRO A 11 -16.84 11.40 20.24
N GLN A 12 -16.18 11.18 19.11
CA GLN A 12 -16.68 10.27 18.09
C GLN A 12 -16.67 8.86 18.66
N THR A 13 -17.79 8.16 18.54
CA THR A 13 -17.84 6.72 18.85
C THR A 13 -17.44 5.92 17.62
N LEU A 14 -16.88 4.73 17.83
CA LEU A 14 -16.50 3.83 16.74
C LEU A 14 -17.69 3.52 15.81
N GLU A 15 -18.87 3.29 16.39
CA GLU A 15 -20.09 2.96 15.64
C GLU A 15 -20.53 4.11 14.73
N THR A 16 -20.51 5.36 15.23
CA THR A 16 -20.85 6.54 14.40
C THR A 16 -19.87 6.72 13.25
N VAL A 17 -18.57 6.50 13.49
CA VAL A 17 -17.54 6.60 12.45
C VAL A 17 -17.72 5.52 11.38
N LEU A 18 -18.03 4.28 11.79
CA LEU A 18 -18.23 3.16 10.87
C LEU A 18 -19.45 3.39 9.96
N ASP A 19 -20.59 3.79 10.52
CA ASP A 19 -21.82 4.05 9.74
C ASP A 19 -21.60 5.14 8.68
N GLU A 20 -20.90 6.22 9.05
CA GLU A 20 -20.62 7.33 8.12
C GLU A 20 -19.64 6.94 7.00
N ILE A 21 -18.65 6.09 7.31
CA ILE A 21 -17.71 5.53 6.33
C ILE A 21 -18.45 4.61 5.35
N GLU A 22 -19.29 3.71 5.83
CA GLU A 22 -20.05 2.77 4.99
C GLU A 22 -20.94 3.50 3.98
N VAL A 23 -21.66 4.54 4.43
CA VAL A 23 -22.48 5.37 3.54
C VAL A 23 -21.63 6.05 2.46
N ALA A 24 -20.48 6.63 2.84
CA ALA A 24 -19.59 7.31 1.90
C ALA A 24 -19.01 6.36 0.84
N VAL A 25 -18.61 5.14 1.25
CA VAL A 25 -18.07 4.12 0.34
C VAL A 25 -19.15 3.63 -0.63
N ARG A 26 -20.37 3.38 -0.16
CA ARG A 26 -21.47 2.91 -1.02
C ARG A 26 -21.78 3.91 -2.14
N GLU A 27 -21.88 5.20 -1.80
CA GLU A 27 -22.10 6.28 -2.79
C GLU A 27 -20.98 6.34 -3.85
N TYR A 28 -19.73 6.12 -3.45
CA TYR A 28 -18.59 6.07 -4.36
C TYR A 28 -18.67 4.88 -5.32
N GLU A 29 -18.99 3.68 -4.82
CA GLU A 29 -19.12 2.47 -5.64
C GLU A 29 -20.29 2.54 -6.62
N GLU A 30 -21.40 3.17 -6.24
CA GLU A 30 -22.53 3.45 -7.13
C GLU A 30 -22.13 4.42 -8.25
N ALA A 31 -21.43 5.51 -7.91
CA ALA A 31 -20.95 6.49 -8.89
C ALA A 31 -19.94 5.89 -9.88
N GLU A 32 -19.06 4.99 -9.41
CA GLU A 32 -18.07 4.28 -10.24
C GLU A 32 -18.72 3.38 -11.31
N ARG A 33 -19.92 2.84 -11.03
CA ARG A 33 -20.64 1.92 -11.95
C ARG A 33 -21.31 2.60 -13.15
N SER A 34 -21.49 3.91 -13.16
CA SER A 34 -22.20 4.62 -14.24
C SER A 34 -21.37 4.81 -15.53
N GLU A 35 -21.99 4.63 -16.70
CA GLU A 35 -21.27 4.43 -17.98
C GLU A 35 -20.92 5.71 -18.77
N ILE A 36 -21.34 6.90 -18.35
CA ILE A 36 -21.15 8.15 -19.13
C ILE A 36 -20.26 9.13 -18.34
N GLU A 37 -19.14 9.54 -18.97
CA GLU A 37 -18.01 10.34 -18.45
C GLU A 37 -17.16 9.69 -17.34
N ARG A 38 -16.75 8.43 -17.58
CA ARG A 38 -16.06 7.54 -16.62
C ARG A 38 -14.83 8.07 -15.90
N ARG A 39 -14.07 9.03 -16.45
CA ARG A 39 -12.82 9.49 -15.79
C ARG A 39 -13.07 10.66 -14.84
N PHE A 40 -13.71 11.72 -15.34
CA PHE A 40 -13.92 12.94 -14.55
C PHE A 40 -14.89 12.72 -13.39
N ARG A 41 -16.01 12.01 -13.61
CA ARG A 41 -16.96 11.68 -12.53
C ARG A 41 -16.34 10.78 -11.48
N ARG A 42 -15.54 9.79 -11.89
CA ARG A 42 -14.80 8.93 -10.96
C ARG A 42 -13.79 9.73 -10.14
N THR A 43 -13.06 10.65 -10.76
CA THR A 43 -12.15 11.57 -10.05
C THR A 43 -12.93 12.44 -9.05
N LEU A 44 -14.07 13.01 -9.45
CA LEU A 44 -14.90 13.82 -8.55
C LEU A 44 -15.49 12.99 -7.39
N ALA A 45 -15.98 11.78 -7.66
CA ALA A 45 -16.46 10.86 -6.64
C ALA A 45 -15.34 10.50 -5.66
N HIS A 46 -14.14 10.22 -6.16
CA HIS A 46 -12.96 9.94 -5.34
C HIS A 46 -12.56 11.14 -4.46
N VAL A 47 -12.55 12.35 -5.03
CA VAL A 47 -12.27 13.58 -4.28
C VAL A 47 -13.33 13.82 -3.20
N ARG A 48 -14.61 13.59 -3.51
CA ARG A 48 -15.71 13.72 -2.54
C ARG A 48 -15.60 12.71 -1.42
N LEU A 49 -15.27 11.45 -1.73
CA LEU A 49 -15.03 10.41 -0.75
C LEU A 49 -13.88 10.81 0.18
N LEU A 50 -12.72 11.17 -0.37
CA LEU A 50 -11.57 11.61 0.44
C LEU A 50 -11.91 12.80 1.33
N LYS A 51 -12.63 13.80 0.80
CA LYS A 51 -13.06 14.95 1.60
C LYS A 51 -13.98 14.50 2.75
N ARG A 52 -14.98 13.67 2.46
CA ARG A 52 -15.92 13.17 3.47
C ARG A 52 -15.20 12.34 4.52
N LEU A 53 -14.29 11.46 4.13
CA LEU A 53 -13.48 10.68 5.07
C LEU A 53 -12.58 11.56 5.95
N ARG A 54 -12.01 12.67 5.43
CA ARG A 54 -11.27 13.65 6.26
C ARG A 54 -12.15 14.36 7.26
N ASP A 55 -13.40 14.63 6.89
CA ASP A 55 -14.37 15.28 7.76
C ASP A 55 -14.86 14.31 8.86
N ILE A 56 -14.96 13.00 8.54
CA ILE A 56 -15.36 11.94 9.46
C ILE A 56 -14.21 11.54 10.40
N ILE A 57 -13.01 11.27 9.88
CA ILE A 57 -11.90 10.72 10.67
C ILE A 57 -11.11 11.86 11.31
N SER A 58 -11.39 12.11 12.59
CA SER A 58 -10.66 13.13 13.35
C SER A 58 -9.23 12.71 13.69
N LEU A 59 -8.34 13.70 13.87
CA LEU A 59 -6.97 13.44 14.33
C LEU A 59 -6.94 12.69 15.67
N SER A 60 -7.86 13.03 16.58
CA SER A 60 -7.98 12.36 17.88
C SER A 60 -8.32 10.89 17.71
N PHE A 61 -9.24 10.55 16.80
CA PHE A 61 -9.59 9.15 16.53
C PHE A 61 -8.40 8.36 15.97
N VAL A 62 -7.62 8.97 15.07
CA VAL A 62 -6.38 8.34 14.57
C VAL A 62 -5.40 8.09 15.71
N GLU A 63 -5.21 9.06 16.60
CA GLU A 63 -4.29 8.96 17.72
C GLU A 63 -4.71 7.90 18.75
N THR A 64 -5.99 7.86 19.14
CA THR A 64 -6.44 6.95 20.21
C THR A 64 -6.73 5.54 19.72
N GLU A 65 -7.32 5.39 18.52
CA GLU A 65 -7.78 4.09 18.04
C GLU A 65 -6.78 3.47 17.07
N LEU A 66 -6.37 4.21 16.03
CA LEU A 66 -5.67 3.62 14.90
C LEU A 66 -4.15 3.51 15.11
N MET A 67 -3.54 4.46 15.81
CA MET A 67 -2.10 4.41 16.11
C MET A 67 -1.72 3.21 16.99
N THR A 68 -2.65 2.65 17.75
CA THR A 68 -2.43 1.42 18.53
C THR A 68 -2.12 0.20 17.65
N LEU A 69 -2.54 0.24 16.38
CA LEU A 69 -2.28 -0.80 15.39
C LEU A 69 -0.93 -0.62 14.68
N MET A 70 -0.30 0.55 14.77
CA MET A 70 0.95 0.87 14.09
C MET A 70 2.11 -0.01 14.59
N ASN A 71 2.83 -0.62 13.64
CA ASN A 71 3.96 -1.52 13.90
C ASN A 71 3.62 -2.73 14.77
N THR A 72 2.35 -3.19 14.74
CA THR A 72 1.90 -4.41 15.43
C THR A 72 1.63 -5.56 14.46
N ARG A 73 1.76 -6.81 14.92
CA ARG A 73 1.51 -8.00 14.09
C ARG A 73 0.09 -8.07 13.51
N VAL A 74 -0.88 -7.50 14.23
CA VAL A 74 -2.29 -7.52 13.84
C VAL A 74 -2.71 -6.29 13.05
N GLY A 75 -1.92 -5.21 13.09
CA GLY A 75 -2.21 -3.95 12.42
C GLY A 75 -1.47 -3.79 11.09
N PHE A 76 -0.76 -2.67 10.95
CA PHE A 76 0.00 -2.30 9.76
C PHE A 76 1.45 -1.95 10.11
N MET A 77 2.37 -2.22 9.18
CA MET A 77 3.80 -1.90 9.35
C MET A 77 4.13 -0.54 8.75
N THR A 78 5.14 0.13 9.30
CA THR A 78 5.64 1.40 8.78
C THR A 78 7.16 1.38 8.58
N ASP A 79 7.72 2.32 7.83
CA ASP A 79 9.18 2.50 7.71
C ASP A 79 9.82 3.21 8.92
N ARG A 80 9.01 3.67 9.88
CA ARG A 80 9.46 4.40 11.05
C ARG A 80 9.17 3.65 12.36
N GLY A 81 10.03 3.84 13.36
CA GLY A 81 9.83 3.30 14.71
C GLY A 81 11.12 2.87 15.40
N PRO A 82 11.04 2.32 16.62
CA PRO A 82 12.21 2.07 17.48
C PRO A 82 13.23 1.10 16.86
N HIS A 83 12.80 0.28 15.90
CA HIS A 83 13.65 -0.69 15.19
C HIS A 83 14.09 -0.21 13.80
N ALA A 84 13.84 1.05 13.44
CA ALA A 84 14.27 1.61 12.17
C ALA A 84 15.80 1.69 12.06
N ARG A 85 16.33 1.39 10.87
CA ARG A 85 17.77 1.37 10.60
C ARG A 85 18.39 2.77 10.64
N LYS A 86 17.68 3.79 10.14
CA LYS A 86 18.16 5.17 10.10
C LYS A 86 17.75 5.90 11.39
N PRO A 87 18.64 6.70 12.00
CA PRO A 87 18.31 7.48 13.19
C PRO A 87 17.07 8.38 13.01
N ASP A 88 16.96 9.03 11.85
CA ASP A 88 15.86 9.95 11.54
C ASP A 88 14.50 9.24 11.45
N ASP A 89 14.50 7.96 11.09
CA ASP A 89 13.29 7.13 10.97
C ASP A 89 12.91 6.49 12.32
N ARG A 90 13.64 6.73 13.41
CA ARG A 90 13.33 6.13 14.72
C ARG A 90 12.11 6.75 15.40
N LEU A 91 11.77 7.98 15.03
CA LEU A 91 10.57 8.64 15.52
C LEU A 91 9.36 8.06 14.78
N PRO A 92 8.38 7.49 15.50
CA PRO A 92 7.17 6.97 14.86
C PRO A 92 6.38 8.10 14.20
N TYR A 93 5.53 7.75 13.23
CA TYR A 93 4.64 8.72 12.63
C TYR A 93 3.67 9.33 13.65
N THR A 94 3.39 10.60 13.47
CA THR A 94 2.32 11.31 14.21
C THR A 94 0.95 11.01 13.62
N ALA A 95 -0.12 11.24 14.38
CA ALA A 95 -1.50 11.10 13.89
C ALA A 95 -1.74 11.94 12.62
N ALA A 96 -1.21 13.17 12.59
CA ALA A 96 -1.30 14.08 11.45
C ALA A 96 -0.63 13.53 10.18
N GLU A 97 0.48 12.80 10.32
CA GLU A 97 1.16 12.15 9.20
C GLU A 97 0.45 10.86 8.74
N LEU A 98 -0.28 10.19 9.63
CA LEU A 98 -0.95 8.92 9.35
C LEU A 98 -2.35 9.06 8.73
N VAL A 99 -3.02 10.21 8.91
CA VAL A 99 -4.38 10.40 8.39
C VAL A 99 -4.45 10.08 6.90
N GLU A 100 -3.62 10.73 6.07
CA GLU A 100 -3.68 10.55 4.62
C GLU A 100 -3.38 9.11 4.17
N PRO A 101 -2.32 8.43 4.63
CA PRO A 101 -2.12 7.00 4.34
C PRO A 101 -3.29 6.11 4.76
N ILE A 102 -3.89 6.33 5.93
CA ILE A 102 -5.03 5.54 6.39
C ILE A 102 -6.22 5.75 5.46
N LEU A 103 -6.51 6.99 5.08
CA LEU A 103 -7.56 7.30 4.13
C LEU A 103 -7.30 6.68 2.75
N GLU A 104 -6.06 6.75 2.26
CA GLU A 104 -5.66 6.08 1.02
C GLU A 104 -5.95 4.57 1.08
N ALA A 105 -5.59 3.90 2.18
CA ALA A 105 -5.83 2.47 2.37
C ALA A 105 -7.33 2.12 2.41
N LEU A 106 -8.13 2.90 3.14
CA LEU A 106 -9.58 2.74 3.23
C LEU A 106 -10.28 2.93 1.87
N VAL A 107 -9.85 3.91 1.09
CA VAL A 107 -10.40 4.14 -0.26
C VAL A 107 -10.11 2.97 -1.20
N TRP A 108 -8.99 2.27 -1.02
CA TRP A 108 -8.72 1.02 -1.73
C TRP A 108 -9.45 -0.20 -1.15
N GLY A 109 -10.21 0.00 -0.07
CA GLY A 109 -10.93 -1.05 0.64
C GLY A 109 -10.01 -2.02 1.37
N ALA A 110 -8.83 -1.56 1.80
CA ALA A 110 -7.92 -2.34 2.63
C ALA A 110 -8.41 -2.37 4.08
N ASN A 111 -8.23 -3.51 4.73
CA ASN A 111 -8.43 -3.61 6.17
C ASN A 111 -7.30 -2.88 6.89
N LEU A 112 -7.65 -2.15 7.96
CA LEU A 112 -6.65 -1.50 8.82
C LEU A 112 -5.86 -2.49 9.70
N HIS A 113 -6.25 -3.76 9.65
CA HIS A 113 -5.65 -4.90 10.34
C HIS A 113 -5.22 -5.98 9.33
N GLY A 114 -4.52 -7.00 9.80
CA GLY A 114 -4.10 -8.16 9.00
C GLY A 114 -2.94 -7.88 8.05
N GLY A 115 -2.23 -6.76 8.19
CA GLY A 115 -1.08 -6.42 7.36
C GLY A 115 -1.41 -6.19 5.89
N GLU A 116 -2.63 -5.73 5.59
CA GLU A 116 -3.10 -5.49 4.23
C GLU A 116 -2.46 -4.26 3.57
N PHE A 117 -1.91 -3.34 4.37
CA PHE A 117 -1.16 -2.21 3.88
C PHE A 117 0.04 -1.89 4.77
N MET A 118 0.94 -1.07 4.24
CA MET A 118 2.07 -0.47 4.93
C MET A 118 2.09 1.03 4.69
N VAL A 119 2.63 1.77 5.66
CA VAL A 119 2.91 3.21 5.48
C VAL A 119 4.40 3.40 5.24
N LEU A 120 4.75 3.89 4.06
CA LEU A 120 6.14 4.23 3.72
C LEU A 120 6.19 5.67 3.21
N ARG A 121 7.06 6.50 3.78
CA ARG A 121 7.21 7.92 3.38
C ARG A 121 5.85 8.65 3.25
N ASN A 122 4.98 8.55 4.25
CA ASN A 122 3.63 9.17 4.27
C ASN A 122 2.68 8.71 3.14
N ARG A 123 2.79 7.48 2.64
CA ARG A 123 1.88 6.92 1.63
C ARG A 123 1.48 5.49 1.97
N ALA A 124 0.29 5.09 1.55
CA ALA A 124 -0.19 3.72 1.73
C ALA A 124 0.25 2.80 0.59
N TYR A 125 0.77 1.63 0.97
CA TYR A 125 1.20 0.58 0.05
C TYR A 125 0.44 -0.70 0.36
N LEU A 126 -0.30 -1.21 -0.62
CA LEU A 126 -1.06 -2.45 -0.45
C LEU A 126 -0.13 -3.66 -0.52
N CYS A 127 -0.32 -4.57 0.43
CA CYS A 127 0.52 -5.73 0.66
C CYS A 127 -0.12 -7.01 0.16
N LYS A 128 0.62 -8.11 0.20
CA LYS A 128 0.15 -9.42 -0.24
C LYS A 128 -1.21 -9.83 0.36
N PRO A 129 -1.46 -9.69 1.69
CA PRO A 129 -2.73 -10.11 2.29
C PRO A 129 -3.95 -9.41 1.68
N TYR A 130 -3.82 -8.13 1.31
CA TYR A 130 -4.89 -7.39 0.63
C TYR A 130 -5.29 -8.07 -0.69
N TYR A 131 -4.32 -8.41 -1.53
CA TYR A 131 -4.59 -8.99 -2.84
C TYR A 131 -5.09 -10.44 -2.76
N ILE A 132 -4.67 -11.19 -1.73
CA ILE A 132 -5.20 -12.51 -1.45
C ILE A 132 -6.69 -12.40 -1.13
N ARG A 133 -7.06 -11.61 -0.11
CA ARG A 133 -8.46 -11.42 0.26
C ARG A 133 -9.30 -10.91 -0.91
N LYS A 134 -8.82 -9.89 -1.64
CA LYS A 134 -9.55 -9.36 -2.80
C LYS A 134 -9.73 -10.39 -3.91
N LEU A 135 -8.80 -11.34 -4.08
CA LEU A 135 -8.98 -12.43 -5.03
C LEU A 135 -9.98 -13.46 -4.50
N GLU A 136 -9.93 -13.81 -3.22
CA GLU A 136 -10.88 -14.74 -2.56
C GLU A 136 -12.32 -14.22 -2.60
N GLU A 137 -12.54 -12.90 -2.59
CA GLU A 137 -13.86 -12.29 -2.76
C GLU A 137 -14.49 -12.58 -4.14
N VAL A 138 -13.69 -12.87 -5.17
CA VAL A 138 -14.15 -13.01 -6.56
C VAL A 138 -13.76 -14.32 -7.24
N ALA A 139 -13.03 -15.19 -6.53
CA ALA A 139 -12.51 -16.45 -7.04
C ALA A 139 -12.42 -17.53 -5.95
N SER A 140 -12.46 -18.79 -6.37
CA SER A 140 -12.23 -19.97 -5.55
C SER A 140 -11.12 -20.83 -6.15
N GLU A 141 -10.74 -21.91 -5.45
CA GLU A 141 -9.74 -22.89 -5.93
C GLU A 141 -8.42 -22.21 -6.33
N ILE A 142 -7.97 -21.24 -5.51
CA ILE A 142 -6.75 -20.47 -5.77
C ILE A 142 -5.54 -21.33 -5.42
N GLU A 143 -4.71 -21.59 -6.42
CA GLU A 143 -3.46 -22.34 -6.28
C GLU A 143 -2.31 -21.50 -6.83
N PHE A 144 -1.35 -21.17 -5.97
CA PHE A 144 -0.11 -20.49 -6.34
C PHE A 144 1.04 -21.50 -6.36
N THR A 145 1.82 -21.50 -7.43
CA THR A 145 2.98 -22.39 -7.58
C THR A 145 4.22 -21.58 -7.94
N PRO A 146 5.17 -21.38 -7.00
CA PRO A 146 6.44 -20.75 -7.31
C PRO A 146 7.41 -21.76 -7.97
N GLY A 147 8.20 -21.28 -8.91
CA GLY A 147 9.37 -21.99 -9.44
C GLY A 147 10.67 -21.58 -8.74
N PRO A 148 11.80 -22.20 -9.11
CA PRO A 148 13.10 -21.86 -8.53
C PRO A 148 13.50 -20.42 -8.89
N CYS A 149 13.91 -19.65 -7.88
CA CYS A 149 14.45 -18.31 -8.07
C CYS A 149 15.82 -18.37 -8.76
N GLU A 150 16.02 -17.56 -9.80
CA GLU A 150 17.31 -17.40 -10.48
C GLU A 150 17.83 -15.97 -10.25
N MET A 151 19.06 -15.84 -9.76
CA MET A 151 19.74 -14.54 -9.74
C MET A 151 20.35 -14.24 -11.11
N ARG A 152 20.10 -13.03 -11.62
CA ARG A 152 20.70 -12.51 -12.85
C ARG A 152 21.11 -11.06 -12.63
N GLY A 153 22.38 -10.86 -12.25
CA GLY A 153 22.92 -9.54 -11.93
C GLY A 153 22.27 -8.95 -10.67
N ASP A 154 21.67 -7.78 -10.82
CA ASP A 154 20.94 -7.04 -9.78
C ASP A 154 19.46 -7.43 -9.68
N LYS A 155 19.04 -8.49 -10.37
CA LYS A 155 17.66 -8.98 -10.40
C LYS A 155 17.55 -10.43 -9.98
N VAL A 156 16.39 -10.75 -9.43
CA VAL A 156 15.91 -12.11 -9.19
C VAL A 156 14.74 -12.37 -10.12
N LEU A 157 14.80 -13.50 -10.82
CA LEU A 157 13.78 -13.98 -11.73
C LEU A 157 13.04 -15.10 -11.03
N VAL A 158 11.74 -14.90 -10.78
CA VAL A 158 10.90 -15.87 -10.09
C VAL A 158 9.86 -16.39 -11.09
N PRO A 159 9.97 -17.65 -11.54
CA PRO A 159 8.87 -18.29 -12.25
C PRO A 159 7.69 -18.45 -11.31
N ALA A 160 6.47 -18.17 -11.78
CA ALA A 160 5.29 -18.27 -10.92
C ALA A 160 3.99 -18.53 -11.69
N ARG A 161 3.18 -19.43 -11.16
CA ARG A 161 1.77 -19.65 -11.54
C ARG A 161 0.83 -19.12 -10.50
N LEU A 162 -0.32 -18.71 -10.97
CA LEU A 162 -1.54 -18.87 -10.20
C LEU A 162 -2.64 -19.43 -11.10
N THR A 163 -3.40 -20.39 -10.59
CA THR A 163 -4.66 -20.84 -11.16
C THR A 163 -5.78 -20.60 -10.16
N CYS A 164 -6.94 -20.17 -10.64
CA CYS A 164 -8.13 -20.01 -9.82
C CYS A 164 -9.38 -20.13 -10.69
N LYS A 165 -10.54 -20.29 -10.05
CA LYS A 165 -11.84 -20.31 -10.70
C LYS A 165 -12.60 -19.05 -10.31
N SER A 166 -12.96 -18.22 -11.28
CA SER A 166 -13.75 -17.01 -11.00
C SER A 166 -15.14 -17.38 -10.45
N ALA A 167 -15.83 -16.41 -9.84
CA ALA A 167 -17.22 -16.57 -9.40
C ALA A 167 -18.19 -16.97 -10.55
N LYS A 168 -17.80 -16.77 -11.81
CA LYS A 168 -18.55 -17.20 -13.01
C LYS A 168 -18.24 -18.63 -13.45
N GLY A 169 -17.36 -19.33 -12.73
CA GLY A 169 -16.91 -20.68 -13.07
C GLY A 169 -15.78 -20.75 -14.09
N GLU A 170 -15.30 -19.61 -14.62
CA GLU A 170 -14.21 -19.57 -15.59
C GLU A 170 -12.87 -19.83 -14.91
N VAL A 171 -12.05 -20.72 -15.49
CA VAL A 171 -10.69 -20.97 -15.01
C VAL A 171 -9.78 -19.85 -15.51
N VAL A 172 -9.13 -19.16 -14.58
CA VAL A 172 -8.15 -18.11 -14.85
C VAL A 172 -6.77 -18.61 -14.45
N ALA A 173 -5.85 -18.63 -15.40
CA ALA A 173 -4.44 -18.93 -15.17
C ALA A 173 -3.59 -17.69 -15.46
N VAL A 174 -2.67 -17.37 -14.55
CA VAL A 174 -1.60 -16.41 -14.73
C VAL A 174 -0.28 -17.17 -14.71
N GLU A 175 0.44 -17.13 -15.82
CA GLU A 175 1.70 -17.84 -16.00
C GLU A 175 2.82 -16.83 -16.28
N ARG A 176 3.87 -16.84 -15.46
CA ARG A 176 5.10 -16.07 -15.66
C ARG A 176 6.30 -17.01 -15.65
N TRP A 177 6.65 -17.54 -16.82
CA TRP A 177 7.73 -18.50 -17.02
C TRP A 177 8.66 -18.08 -18.16
N ASN A 178 9.73 -18.84 -18.41
CA ASN A 178 10.51 -18.67 -19.62
C ASN A 178 9.64 -18.99 -20.83
N SER A 179 9.41 -18.00 -21.69
CA SER A 179 8.70 -18.22 -22.94
C SER A 179 9.59 -19.04 -23.89
N PRO A 180 9.05 -20.05 -24.59
CA PRO A 180 9.75 -20.76 -25.66
C PRO A 180 10.27 -19.83 -26.75
N ASN A 181 9.67 -18.63 -26.88
CA ASN A 181 10.01 -17.61 -27.87
C ASN A 181 11.22 -16.75 -27.49
N GLY A 182 11.96 -17.13 -26.43
CA GLY A 182 13.17 -16.44 -25.96
C GLY A 182 12.91 -15.16 -25.16
N ARG A 183 11.65 -14.81 -24.89
CA ARG A 183 11.31 -13.71 -23.97
C ARG A 183 11.20 -14.24 -22.54
N ASP A 184 11.93 -13.62 -21.62
CA ASP A 184 11.89 -13.94 -20.20
C ASP A 184 10.66 -13.29 -19.56
N GLU A 185 9.58 -14.07 -19.37
CA GLU A 185 8.32 -13.59 -18.79
C GLU A 185 8.22 -13.87 -17.30
N ARG A 186 9.28 -14.37 -16.66
CA ARG A 186 9.33 -14.57 -15.21
C ARG A 186 9.16 -13.25 -14.47
N VAL A 187 8.69 -13.32 -13.23
CA VAL A 187 8.55 -12.12 -12.41
C VAL A 187 9.95 -11.59 -12.09
N GLN A 188 10.27 -10.39 -12.58
CA GLN A 188 11.56 -9.75 -12.34
C GLN A 188 11.48 -8.89 -11.08
N LEU A 189 12.27 -9.20 -10.08
CA LEU A 189 12.36 -8.48 -8.82
C LEU A 189 13.79 -7.94 -8.65
N PRO A 190 14.00 -6.78 -8.03
CA PRO A 190 15.34 -6.36 -7.66
C PRO A 190 15.92 -7.26 -6.56
N ALA A 191 17.21 -7.58 -6.69
CA ALA A 191 17.96 -8.34 -5.71
C ALA A 191 18.61 -7.39 -4.70
N PHE A 192 18.25 -7.49 -3.43
CA PHE A 192 18.95 -6.80 -2.35
C PHE A 192 19.75 -7.80 -1.52
N ALA A 193 20.94 -7.39 -1.07
CA ALA A 193 21.86 -8.26 -0.34
C ALA A 193 21.28 -8.86 0.97
N SER A 194 20.27 -8.20 1.56
CA SER A 194 19.60 -8.68 2.78
C SER A 194 18.35 -9.51 2.54
N ASP A 195 17.96 -9.74 1.28
CA ASP A 195 16.70 -10.40 0.95
C ASP A 195 16.88 -11.91 0.82
N GLY A 196 16.05 -12.66 1.55
CA GLY A 196 15.96 -14.11 1.43
C GLY A 196 14.99 -14.56 0.34
N ILE A 197 15.09 -15.83 -0.04
CA ILE A 197 14.25 -16.48 -1.07
C ILE A 197 12.75 -16.28 -0.77
N ASP A 198 12.33 -16.42 0.49
CA ASP A 198 10.92 -16.27 0.91
C ASP A 198 10.37 -14.88 0.59
N LYS A 199 11.19 -13.83 0.73
CA LYS A 199 10.78 -12.46 0.40
C LYS A 199 10.57 -12.30 -1.10
N TRP A 200 11.46 -12.87 -1.92
CA TRP A 200 11.29 -12.85 -3.38
C TRP A 200 10.06 -13.62 -3.81
N ILE A 201 9.82 -14.81 -3.26
CA ILE A 201 8.60 -15.58 -3.52
C ILE A 201 7.37 -14.78 -3.11
N GLY A 202 7.34 -14.17 -1.92
CA GLY A 202 6.21 -13.37 -1.46
C GLY A 202 5.93 -12.13 -2.33
N LEU A 203 6.97 -11.49 -2.88
CA LEU A 203 6.82 -10.38 -3.83
C LEU A 203 6.31 -10.87 -5.20
N ALA A 204 6.82 -12.00 -5.68
CA ALA A 204 6.35 -12.61 -6.92
C ALA A 204 4.88 -13.04 -6.81
N GLU A 205 4.55 -13.68 -5.69
CA GLU A 205 3.19 -14.04 -5.32
C GLU A 205 2.27 -12.81 -5.38
N LYS A 206 2.58 -11.73 -4.65
CA LYS A 206 1.82 -10.47 -4.70
C LYS A 206 1.54 -10.00 -6.14
N ARG A 207 2.56 -9.98 -7.02
CA ARG A 207 2.44 -9.55 -8.41
C ARG A 207 1.53 -10.46 -9.25
N ILE A 208 1.56 -11.77 -8.99
CA ILE A 208 0.70 -12.73 -9.65
C ILE A 208 -0.75 -12.59 -9.19
N TYR A 209 -1.00 -12.40 -7.89
CA TYR A 209 -2.35 -12.14 -7.36
C TYR A 209 -2.94 -10.85 -7.94
N GLN A 210 -2.15 -9.76 -8.04
CA GLN A 210 -2.56 -8.52 -8.69
C GLN A 210 -2.99 -8.74 -10.15
N GLU A 211 -2.22 -9.54 -10.91
CA GLU A 211 -2.52 -9.86 -12.30
C GLU A 211 -3.80 -10.71 -12.42
N ALA A 212 -3.97 -11.70 -11.55
CA ALA A 212 -5.16 -12.56 -11.54
C ALA A 212 -6.42 -11.75 -11.23
N LEU A 213 -6.37 -10.91 -10.19
CA LEU A 213 -7.45 -10.00 -9.82
C LEU A 213 -7.80 -9.06 -10.98
N ARG A 214 -6.79 -8.54 -11.69
CA ARG A 214 -7.00 -7.70 -12.88
C ARG A 214 -7.71 -8.45 -14.00
N ARG A 215 -7.35 -9.70 -14.27
CA ARG A 215 -7.98 -10.52 -15.31
C ARG A 215 -9.43 -10.83 -14.98
N ILE A 216 -9.74 -11.16 -13.73
CA ILE A 216 -11.09 -11.51 -13.29
C ILE A 216 -12.01 -10.28 -13.27
N THR A 217 -11.54 -9.18 -12.67
CA THR A 217 -12.37 -7.99 -12.45
C THR A 217 -12.39 -7.05 -13.66
N GLY A 218 -11.43 -7.19 -14.58
CA GLY A 218 -11.18 -6.22 -15.65
C GLY A 218 -10.67 -4.85 -15.15
N ARG A 219 -10.42 -4.71 -13.85
CA ARG A 219 -9.97 -3.47 -13.22
C ARG A 219 -8.48 -3.57 -12.93
N ARG A 220 -7.73 -2.51 -13.23
CA ARG A 220 -6.34 -2.43 -12.77
C ARG A 220 -6.36 -2.24 -11.25
N PRO A 221 -5.80 -3.16 -10.45
CA PRO A 221 -5.68 -2.93 -9.02
C PRO A 221 -4.86 -1.66 -8.77
N PRO A 222 -5.11 -0.95 -7.66
CA PRO A 222 -4.26 0.16 -7.23
C PRO A 222 -2.81 -0.29 -7.04
N THR A 223 -2.01 -0.15 -8.10
CA THR A 223 -0.57 -0.34 -8.03
C THR A 223 0.06 0.97 -7.56
N VAL A 224 0.22 1.13 -6.25
CA VAL A 224 1.28 1.96 -5.69
C VAL A 224 2.50 1.07 -5.56
N ASP A 225 2.96 0.48 -6.66
CA ASP A 225 4.22 -0.26 -6.63
C ASP A 225 5.32 0.79 -6.67
N ILE A 226 6.00 1.02 -5.54
CA ILE A 226 7.40 1.42 -5.64
C ILE A 226 8.11 0.19 -6.21
N GLU A 227 8.54 0.28 -7.47
CA GLU A 227 9.69 -0.48 -7.96
C GLU A 227 10.78 -0.31 -6.89
N PRO A 228 11.25 -1.37 -6.22
CA PRO A 228 12.17 -1.22 -5.09
C PRO A 228 13.50 -0.52 -5.46
N GLU A 229 13.76 -0.27 -6.75
CA GLU A 229 14.76 0.68 -7.24
C GLU A 229 14.71 2.03 -6.48
N ASP A 230 13.53 2.53 -6.12
CA ASP A 230 13.35 3.79 -5.39
C ASP A 230 13.61 3.70 -3.86
N LEU A 231 13.69 2.47 -3.34
CA LEU A 231 14.02 2.15 -1.96
C LEU A 231 15.51 1.86 -1.79
N GLY A 232 16.13 1.11 -2.71
CA GLY A 232 17.55 0.77 -2.69
C GLY A 232 18.46 1.91 -3.16
N GLN A 233 18.14 2.55 -4.29
CA GLN A 233 19.02 3.58 -4.86
C GLN A 233 19.09 4.83 -3.97
N ARG A 234 18.01 5.22 -3.28
CA ARG A 234 18.02 6.40 -2.38
C ARG A 234 18.76 6.16 -1.06
N ILE A 235 18.95 4.91 -0.63
CA ILE A 235 19.73 4.59 0.57
C ILE A 235 21.24 4.63 0.27
N GLU A 236 21.67 4.15 -0.90
CA GLU A 236 23.08 4.22 -1.30
C GLU A 236 23.51 5.61 -1.79
N HIS A 237 22.63 6.37 -2.46
CA HIS A 237 23.00 7.68 -3.01
C HIS A 237 23.20 8.77 -1.93
N SER A 238 22.51 8.67 -0.79
CA SER A 238 22.75 9.54 0.39
C SER A 238 24.00 9.13 1.19
N ALA A 239 24.43 7.88 1.13
CA ALA A 239 25.66 7.42 1.79
C ALA A 239 26.93 7.80 0.99
N ARG A 240 26.82 7.98 -0.33
CA ARG A 240 27.95 8.34 -1.21
C ARG A 240 28.15 9.84 -1.39
N ARG A 241 27.14 10.68 -1.15
CA ARG A 241 27.32 12.13 -1.07
C ARG A 241 27.56 12.53 0.39
N GLY A 242 28.81 12.40 0.82
CA GLY A 242 29.31 13.14 1.98
C GLY A 242 29.16 14.63 1.70
N HIS A 243 27.99 15.19 2.02
CA HIS A 243 27.88 16.62 2.19
C HIS A 243 28.55 16.93 3.52
N ALA A 244 29.78 17.43 3.41
CA ALA A 244 30.47 18.11 4.49
C ALA A 244 29.49 19.08 5.15
N VAL A 245 29.20 18.80 6.42
CA VAL A 245 28.57 19.74 7.33
C VAL A 245 29.52 20.93 7.39
N ILE A 246 29.14 22.06 6.79
CA ILE A 246 29.80 23.33 7.09
C ILE A 246 29.52 23.58 8.57
N ALA A 247 30.59 23.66 9.36
CA ALA A 247 30.49 23.89 10.79
C ALA A 247 29.80 25.24 11.06
N PRO A 248 28.99 25.38 12.12
CA PRO A 248 28.23 26.60 12.40
C PRO A 248 29.06 27.85 12.72
N GLU A 249 30.39 27.77 12.71
CA GLU A 249 31.28 28.84 13.20
C GLU A 249 31.62 29.90 12.12
N GLU A 250 31.25 29.70 10.85
CA GLU A 250 31.59 30.64 9.76
C GLU A 250 30.46 31.62 9.36
N ILE A 251 29.32 31.66 10.06
CA ILE A 251 28.23 32.63 9.76
C ILE A 251 28.37 33.93 10.59
N ALA A 252 29.35 34.03 11.49
CA ALA A 252 29.55 35.21 12.33
C ALA A 252 30.77 36.07 11.94
N ALA A 253 31.05 36.22 10.63
CA ALA A 253 31.93 37.27 10.11
C ALA A 253 31.72 37.44 8.60
N GLY A 254 30.76 38.28 8.20
CA GLY A 254 30.50 38.64 6.80
C GLY A 254 29.49 39.75 6.70
#